data_AF-A0A354WS90-F1
#
_entry.id   AF-A0A354WS90-F1
#
_cell.length_a   1.000
_cell.length_b   1.000
_cell.length_c   1.000
_cell.angle_alpha   90.00
_cell.angle_beta   90.00
_cell.angle_gamma   90.00
#
_symmetry.space_group_name_H-M   'P 1'
#
loop_
_entity.id
_entity.type
_entity.pdbx_description
1 polymer ?
#
loop_
_entity_poly.entity_id
_entity_poly.type
_entity_poly.pdbx_seq_one_letter_code
_entity_poly.pdbx_strand_id
1 'polypeptide(L)'
;MLKSVVDTYGETAQADMVIEECSELIYALSKLKRASGLGYKTGDTQEEAYKKVIQEMAHVRNAIRSLQYIMGIDERDIQNMIMASDKKAYKLAFGQEPAEEELDKEFF
;
A
#
# COMPACT_ATOMS: atom_id res chain seq x y z
N MET A 1 8.47 -10.42 4.31
CA MET A 1 8.51 -11.18 5.58
C MET A 1 9.10 -12.57 5.33
N LEU A 2 9.70 -13.23 6.31
CA LEU A 2 10.20 -14.60 6.12
C LEU A 2 9.02 -15.59 6.08
N LYS A 3 8.99 -16.46 5.06
CA LYS A 3 7.93 -17.46 4.86
C LYS A 3 7.67 -18.32 6.11
N SER A 4 8.74 -18.74 6.79
CA SER A 4 8.67 -19.51 8.03
C SER A 4 7.94 -18.79 9.17
N VAL A 5 8.02 -17.45 9.22
CA VAL A 5 7.29 -16.64 10.20
C VAL A 5 5.79 -16.68 9.87
N VAL A 6 5.44 -16.51 8.60
CA VAL A 6 4.04 -16.52 8.15
C VAL A 6 3.37 -17.87 8.43
N ASP A 7 4.04 -18.97 8.09
CA ASP A 7 3.54 -20.34 8.32
C ASP A 7 3.31 -20.65 9.81
N THR A 8 3.96 -19.92 10.73
CA THR A 8 3.85 -20.16 12.18
C THR A 8 2.60 -19.51 12.80
N TYR A 9 2.22 -18.30 12.35
CA TYR A 9 1.21 -17.49 13.04
C TYR A 9 -0.19 -17.56 12.42
N GLY A 10 -0.32 -18.10 11.20
CA GLY A 10 -1.61 -18.32 10.54
C GLY A 10 -2.29 -17.05 10.02
N GLU A 11 -3.46 -17.22 9.40
CA GLU A 11 -4.15 -16.18 8.61
C GLU A 11 -4.55 -14.94 9.44
N THR A 12 -5.20 -15.14 10.60
CA THR A 12 -5.66 -14.03 11.46
C THR A 12 -4.50 -13.12 11.87
N ALA A 13 -3.36 -13.69 12.26
CA ALA A 13 -2.20 -12.90 12.64
C ALA A 13 -1.60 -12.11 11.46
N GLN A 14 -1.65 -12.65 10.23
CA GLN A 14 -1.22 -11.89 9.06
C GLN A 14 -2.19 -10.76 8.73
N ALA A 15 -3.49 -10.97 8.91
CA ALA A 15 -4.48 -9.91 8.75
C ALA A 15 -4.29 -8.79 9.78
N ASP A 16 -4.06 -9.14 11.05
CA ASP A 16 -3.76 -8.19 12.12
C ASP A 16 -2.48 -7.39 11.81
N MET A 17 -1.44 -8.05 11.27
CA MET A 17 -0.22 -7.38 10.84
C MET A 17 -0.50 -6.36 9.72
N VAL A 18 -1.32 -6.70 8.73
CA VAL A 18 -1.71 -5.74 7.68
C VAL A 18 -2.42 -4.53 8.29
N ILE A 19 -3.31 -4.74 9.27
CA ILE A 19 -4.03 -3.66 9.96
C ILE A 19 -3.05 -2.75 10.72
N GLU A 20 -2.10 -3.33 11.43
CA GLU A 20 -1.07 -2.60 12.18
C GLU A 20 -0.21 -1.73 11.26
N GLU A 21 0.35 -2.32 10.21
CA GLU A 21 1.23 -1.60 9.28
C GLU A 21 0.48 -0.50 8.49
N CYS A 22 -0.80 -0.74 8.14
CA CYS A 22 -1.63 0.31 7.54
C CYS A 22 -1.85 1.48 8.51
N SER A 23 -2.02 1.19 9.79
CA SER A 23 -2.19 2.20 10.84
C SER A 23 -0.91 3.03 11.04
N GLU A 24 0.26 2.38 11.00
CA GLU A 24 1.56 3.06 11.02
C GLU A 24 1.74 3.96 9.80
N LEU A 25 1.38 3.50 8.60
CA LEU A 25 1.45 4.32 7.38
C LEU A 25 0.55 5.56 7.47
N ILE A 26 -0.69 5.41 7.94
CA ILE A 26 -1.61 6.55 8.16
C ILE A 26 -0.98 7.57 9.13
N TYR A 27 -0.37 7.08 10.21
CA TYR A 27 0.31 7.94 11.17
C TYR A 27 1.54 8.65 10.56
N ALA A 28 2.35 7.95 9.78
CA ALA A 28 3.51 8.49 9.08
C ALA A 28 3.11 9.59 8.06
N LEU A 29 2.04 9.37 7.30
CA LEU A 29 1.48 10.37 6.39
C LEU A 29 0.99 11.61 7.15
N SER A 30 0.35 11.41 8.30
CA SER A 30 -0.09 12.51 9.18
C SER A 30 1.09 13.31 9.74
N LYS A 31 2.20 12.64 10.05
CA LYS A 31 3.46 13.26 10.47
C LYS A 31 4.07 14.10 9.35
N LEU A 32 4.14 13.56 8.13
CA LEU A 32 4.63 14.27 6.95
C LEU A 32 3.83 15.53 6.68
N LYS A 33 2.49 15.44 6.74
CA LYS A 33 1.60 16.60 6.59
C LYS A 33 1.94 17.73 7.59
N ARG A 34 2.16 17.39 8.86
CA ARG A 34 2.57 18.38 9.88
C ARG A 34 3.96 18.95 9.64
N ALA A 35 4.91 18.11 9.23
CA ALA A 35 6.28 18.54 8.92
C ALA A 35 6.33 19.49 7.71
N SER A 36 5.40 19.35 6.76
CA SER A 36 5.19 20.29 5.64
C SER A 36 4.44 21.58 6.04
N GLY A 37 4.24 21.83 7.33
CA GLY A 37 3.60 23.04 7.84
C GLY A 37 2.07 23.00 7.89
N LEU A 38 1.44 21.86 7.58
CA LEU A 38 -0.02 21.71 7.63
C LEU A 38 -0.46 21.03 8.94
N GLY A 39 -1.06 21.81 9.85
CA GLY A 39 -1.61 21.32 11.12
C GLY A 39 -0.80 21.77 12.34
N TYR A 40 -0.82 20.97 13.40
CA TYR A 40 -0.07 21.29 14.63
C TYR A 40 1.44 21.25 14.40
N LYS A 41 2.17 22.08 15.15
CA LYS A 41 3.64 22.06 15.16
C LYS A 41 4.14 20.66 15.49
N THR A 42 5.16 20.22 14.77
CA THR A 42 5.85 18.95 15.00
C THR A 42 7.35 19.21 15.13
N GLY A 43 8.04 18.34 15.87
CA GLY A 43 9.50 18.39 15.99
C GLY A 43 10.23 17.72 14.82
N ASP A 44 9.51 16.93 14.02
CA ASP A 44 10.10 16.19 12.90
C ASP A 44 10.38 17.12 11.71
N THR A 45 11.50 16.92 11.05
CA THR A 45 11.77 17.52 9.74
C THR A 45 10.94 16.83 8.65
N GLN A 46 10.75 17.52 7.52
CA GLN A 46 10.06 16.93 6.37
C GLN A 46 10.80 15.71 5.82
N GLU A 47 12.13 15.71 5.84
CA GLU A 47 12.95 14.59 5.38
C GLU A 47 12.77 13.34 6.25
N GLU A 48 12.79 13.49 7.58
CA GLU A 48 12.57 12.38 8.52
C GLU A 48 11.17 11.80 8.36
N ALA A 49 10.15 12.66 8.25
CA ALA A 49 8.79 12.22 8.07
C ALA A 49 8.60 11.48 6.73
N TYR A 50 9.27 11.96 5.66
CA TYR A 50 9.24 11.29 4.36
C TYR A 50 9.92 9.91 4.39
N LYS A 51 11.06 9.79 5.07
CA LYS A 51 11.75 8.50 5.28
C LYS A 51 10.85 7.50 6.02
N LYS A 52 10.14 7.94 7.06
CA LYS A 52 9.17 7.08 7.78
C LYS A 52 8.03 6.64 6.87
N VAL A 53 7.51 7.50 5.98
CA VAL A 53 6.50 7.10 4.99
C VAL A 53 7.02 5.98 4.09
N ILE A 54 8.23 6.10 3.54
CA ILE A 54 8.83 5.04 2.70
C ILE A 54 8.94 3.71 3.47
N GLN A 55 9.41 3.78 4.72
CA GLN A 55 9.53 2.60 5.59
C GLN A 55 8.17 1.91 5.77
N GLU A 56 7.14 2.65 6.12
CA GLU A 56 5.81 2.07 6.35
C GLU A 56 5.16 1.58 5.05
N MET A 57 5.41 2.21 3.91
CA MET A 57 4.99 1.66 2.61
C MET A 57 5.64 0.29 2.34
N ALA A 58 6.92 0.13 2.70
CA ALA A 58 7.61 -1.16 2.55
C ALA A 58 7.08 -2.22 3.51
N HIS A 59 6.76 -1.85 4.75
CA HIS A 59 6.14 -2.76 5.71
C HIS A 59 4.75 -3.22 5.28
N VAL A 60 3.88 -2.29 4.87
CA VAL A 60 2.55 -2.60 4.33
C VAL A 60 2.65 -3.55 3.14
N ARG A 61 3.52 -3.26 2.17
CA ARG A 61 3.75 -4.16 1.02
C ARG A 61 4.19 -5.55 1.47
N ASN A 62 5.06 -5.65 2.47
CA ASN A 62 5.49 -6.94 3.01
C ASN A 62 4.39 -7.70 3.74
N ALA A 63 3.55 -7.02 4.53
CA ALA A 63 2.44 -7.62 5.25
C ALA A 63 1.36 -8.13 4.27
N ILE A 64 1.04 -7.35 3.23
CA ILE A 64 0.10 -7.77 2.18
C ILE A 64 0.62 -9.02 1.46
N ARG A 65 1.91 -9.08 1.11
CA ARG A 65 2.51 -10.27 0.49
C ARG A 65 2.44 -11.50 1.39
N SER A 66 2.64 -11.34 2.69
CA SER A 66 2.46 -12.44 3.66
C SER A 66 1.01 -12.94 3.67
N LEU A 67 0.04 -12.01 3.67
CA LEU A 67 -1.37 -12.35 3.65
C LEU A 67 -1.78 -13.03 2.34
N GLN A 68 -1.31 -12.55 1.19
CA GLN A 68 -1.52 -13.21 -0.10
C GLN A 68 -1.02 -14.65 -0.08
N TYR A 69 0.19 -14.87 0.46
CA TYR A 69 0.79 -16.19 0.54
C TYR A 69 -0.02 -17.15 1.42
N ILE A 70 -0.43 -16.75 2.62
CA ILE A 70 -1.20 -17.63 3.53
C ILE A 70 -2.62 -17.91 3.02
N MET A 71 -3.24 -16.95 2.33
CA MET A 71 -4.59 -17.10 1.74
C MET A 71 -4.57 -17.78 0.36
N GLY A 72 -3.40 -18.00 -0.23
CA GLY A 72 -3.28 -18.55 -1.59
C GLY A 72 -3.80 -17.62 -2.68
N ILE A 73 -3.72 -16.31 -2.48
CA ILE A 73 -4.16 -15.29 -3.46
C ILE A 73 -3.06 -15.08 -4.49
N ASP A 74 -3.40 -15.23 -5.77
CA ASP A 74 -2.47 -14.99 -6.87
C ASP A 74 -2.34 -13.49 -7.15
N GLU A 75 -1.11 -13.03 -7.39
CA GLU A 75 -0.84 -11.63 -7.76
C GLU A 75 -1.60 -11.21 -9.02
N ARG A 76 -1.80 -12.13 -9.98
CA ARG A 76 -2.53 -11.86 -11.22
C ARG A 76 -3.99 -11.48 -10.96
N ASP A 77 -4.61 -12.05 -9.93
CA ASP A 77 -5.99 -11.72 -9.58
C ASP A 77 -6.09 -10.29 -9.06
N ILE A 78 -5.12 -9.85 -8.24
CA ILE A 78 -5.03 -8.47 -7.75
C ILE A 78 -4.77 -7.51 -8.92
N GLN A 79 -3.81 -7.83 -9.79
CA GLN A 79 -3.49 -6.98 -10.95
C GLN A 79 -4.68 -6.81 -11.89
N ASN A 80 -5.43 -7.88 -12.16
CA ASN A 80 -6.66 -7.79 -12.96
C ASN A 80 -7.70 -6.85 -12.32
N MET A 81 -7.83 -6.87 -10.99
CA MET A 81 -8.74 -6.00 -10.24
C MET A 81 -8.29 -4.53 -10.26
N ILE A 82 -6.98 -4.27 -10.16
CA ILE A 82 -6.38 -2.93 -10.30
C ILE A 82 -6.66 -2.40 -11.72
N MET A 83 -6.30 -3.14 -12.76
CA MET A 83 -6.53 -2.75 -14.16
C MET A 83 -8.01 -2.44 -14.44
N ALA A 84 -8.93 -3.25 -13.92
CA ALA A 84 -10.36 -3.01 -14.07
C ALA A 84 -10.81 -1.72 -13.36
N SER A 85 -10.19 -1.37 -12.23
CA SER A 85 -10.46 -0.15 -11.49
C SER A 85 -9.88 1.08 -12.19
N ASP A 86 -8.66 0.98 -12.73
CA ASP A 86 -8.01 2.05 -13.48
C ASP A 86 -8.75 2.37 -14.78
N LYS A 87 -9.20 1.35 -15.52
CA LYS A 87 -10.08 1.54 -16.69
C LYS A 87 -11.34 2.34 -16.34
N LYS A 88 -11.97 2.05 -15.19
CA LYS A 88 -13.16 2.78 -14.72
C LYS A 88 -12.81 4.22 -14.36
N ALA A 89 -11.73 4.44 -13.63
CA ALA A 89 -11.27 5.77 -13.24
C ALA A 89 -10.92 6.62 -14.47
N TYR A 90 -10.20 6.06 -15.43
CA TYR A 90 -9.86 6.74 -16.69
C TYR A 90 -11.12 7.12 -17.48
N LYS A 91 -12.07 6.19 -17.63
CA LYS A 91 -13.34 6.47 -18.32
C LYS A 91 -14.16 7.57 -17.64
N LEU A 92 -14.15 7.63 -16.31
CA LEU A 92 -14.78 8.71 -15.56
C LEU A 92 -14.08 10.07 -15.78
N ALA A 93 -12.75 10.08 -15.86
CA ALA A 93 -11.97 11.29 -16.05
C ALA A 93 -12.01 11.84 -17.49
N PHE A 94 -12.04 10.95 -18.50
CA PHE A 94 -11.83 11.32 -19.91
C PHE A 94 -12.99 10.96 -20.84
N GLY A 95 -14.03 10.26 -20.36
CA GLY A 95 -15.22 9.92 -21.14
C GLY A 95 -15.03 8.79 -22.16
N GLN A 96 -13.86 8.15 -22.20
CA GLN A 96 -13.52 7.04 -23.10
C GLN A 96 -12.69 5.98 -22.38
N GLU A 97 -12.53 4.81 -22.98
CA GLU A 97 -11.64 3.78 -22.42
C GLU A 97 -10.17 4.10 -22.76
N PRO A 98 -9.23 3.78 -21.85
CA PRO A 98 -7.81 3.97 -22.11
C PRO A 98 -7.34 3.05 -23.23
N ALA A 99 -6.33 3.49 -23.98
CA ALA A 99 -5.63 2.59 -24.90
C ALA A 99 -4.91 1.49 -24.10
N GLU A 100 -4.70 0.30 -24.68
CA GLU A 100 -4.00 -0.79 -23.98
C GLU A 100 -2.59 -0.39 -23.50
N GLU A 101 -1.96 0.56 -24.20
CA GLU A 101 -0.64 1.12 -23.92
C GLU A 101 -0.61 2.04 -22.68
N GLU A 102 -1.76 2.61 -22.31
CA GLU A 102 -1.90 3.49 -21.13
C GLU A 102 -2.18 2.70 -19.85
N LEU A 103 -2.48 1.40 -19.96
CA LEU A 103 -2.60 0.49 -18.83
C LEU A 103 -1.20 0.05 -18.42
N ASP A 104 -0.51 0.91 -17.68
CA ASP A 104 0.80 0.60 -17.14
C ASP A 104 0.70 -0.61 -16.19
N LYS A 105 1.35 -1.71 -16.58
CA LYS A 105 1.35 -2.97 -15.82
C LYS A 105 2.41 -2.99 -14.72
N GLU A 106 3.25 -1.95 -14.60
CA GLU A 106 4.43 -1.96 -13.73
C GLU A 106 4.32 -1.14 -12.44
N PHE A 107 3.12 -0.67 -12.06
CA PHE A 107 3.00 0.18 -10.87
C PHE A 107 3.24 -0.54 -9.51
N PHE A 108 3.45 -1.86 -9.45
CA PHE A 108 3.61 -2.61 -8.21
C PHE A 108 4.65 -3.73 -8.20
#